data_AF-A0A1Q7SJ08-F1
#
_entry.id   AF-A0A1Q7SJ08-F1
#
_cell.length_a   1.000
_cell.length_b   1.000
_cell.length_c   1.000
_cell.angle_alpha   90.00
_cell.angle_beta   90.00
_cell.angle_gamma   90.00
#
_symmetry.space_group_name_H-M   'P 1'
#
loop_
_entity.id
_entity.type
_entity.pdbx_description
1 polymer ?
#
loop_
_entity_poly.entity_id
_entity_poly.type
_entity_poly.pdbx_seq_one_letter_code
_entity_poly.pdbx_strand_id
1 'polypeptide(L)'
;MELNRMERDISSVLSPPTGFTHQMPYYGEQQYYELIGKYDQFSRGWDDADLRALAQGDLPIKSNSNLFYQYAAMRAKANNYYDVASTWVSVVVVNHIVSALDAFWSATRFNKSLHADVKMRVQPTPFGIVPVTEAKIQYTF
;
A
#
# COMPACT_ATOMS: atom_id res chain seq x y z
N MET A 1 8.80 -21.74 -22.63
CA MET A 1 10.17 -22.13 -22.25
C MET A 1 11.20 -21.83 -23.33
N GLU A 2 10.93 -22.10 -24.61
CA GLU A 2 11.89 -21.81 -25.69
C GLU A 2 12.14 -20.31 -25.93
N LEU A 3 11.10 -19.46 -25.82
CA LEU A 3 11.21 -18.00 -25.99
C LEU A 3 12.23 -17.38 -25.01
N ASN A 4 12.09 -17.67 -23.72
CA ASN A 4 12.99 -17.15 -22.67
C ASN A 4 14.42 -17.72 -22.77
N ARG A 5 14.62 -18.81 -23.50
CA ARG A 5 15.95 -19.33 -23.83
C ARG A 5 16.55 -18.53 -24.99
N MET A 6 15.79 -18.33 -26.07
CA MET A 6 16.21 -17.53 -27.22
C MET A 6 16.51 -16.08 -26.84
N GLU A 7 15.70 -15.45 -25.98
CA GLU A 7 15.94 -14.08 -25.50
C GLU A 7 17.26 -13.95 -24.73
N ARG A 8 17.62 -14.95 -23.91
CA ARG A 8 18.90 -15.00 -23.20
C ARG A 8 20.08 -15.19 -24.15
N ASP A 9 19.94 -16.11 -25.09
CA ASP A 9 21.00 -16.41 -26.05
C ASP A 9 21.25 -15.20 -26.98
N ILE A 10 20.19 -14.52 -27.45
CA ILE A 10 20.28 -13.31 -28.28
C ILE A 10 20.85 -12.12 -27.49
N SER A 11 20.48 -11.97 -26.22
CA SER A 11 21.02 -10.90 -25.34
C SER A 11 22.51 -11.09 -25.03
N SER A 12 22.98 -12.34 -24.94
CA SER A 12 24.39 -12.67 -24.61
C SER A 12 25.35 -12.73 -25.81
N VAL A 13 24.84 -12.93 -27.02
CA VAL A 13 25.67 -13.13 -28.23
C VAL A 13 25.86 -11.85 -29.05
N LEU A 14 25.00 -10.84 -28.90
CA LEU A 14 25.02 -9.62 -29.72
C LEU A 14 25.60 -8.41 -28.94
N SER A 15 26.74 -7.90 -29.42
CA SER A 15 27.35 -6.63 -29.00
C SER A 15 27.19 -5.59 -30.12
N PRO A 16 26.59 -4.41 -29.89
CA PRO A 16 26.13 -3.84 -28.61
C PRO A 16 24.80 -4.43 -28.11
N PRO A 17 24.42 -4.20 -26.82
CA PRO A 17 23.25 -4.82 -26.19
C PRO A 17 21.98 -4.58 -27.00
N THR A 18 21.28 -5.65 -27.35
CA THR A 18 20.12 -5.65 -28.27
C THR A 18 18.83 -5.08 -27.69
N GLY A 19 18.87 -4.51 -26.48
CA GLY A 19 17.70 -3.99 -25.78
C GLY A 19 16.90 -5.04 -25.01
N PHE A 20 17.22 -6.34 -25.13
CA PHE A 20 16.61 -7.42 -24.34
C PHE A 20 17.32 -7.57 -22.99
N THR A 21 16.73 -6.99 -21.95
CA THR A 21 17.25 -6.97 -20.57
C THR A 21 16.40 -7.79 -19.61
N HIS A 22 15.12 -8.02 -19.92
CA HIS A 22 14.18 -8.74 -19.07
C HIS A 22 13.59 -9.95 -19.79
N GLN A 23 13.26 -11.00 -19.05
CA GLN A 23 12.55 -12.16 -19.58
C GLN A 23 11.04 -11.95 -19.52
N MET A 24 10.31 -12.52 -20.47
CA MET A 24 8.85 -12.50 -20.45
C MET A 24 8.31 -13.33 -19.24
N PRO A 25 7.58 -12.71 -18.29
CA PRO A 25 6.94 -13.41 -17.17
C PRO A 25 5.73 -14.22 -17.64
N TYR A 26 5.18 -15.06 -16.76
CA TYR A 26 3.98 -15.81 -17.09
C TYR A 26 2.76 -14.89 -17.16
N TYR A 27 1.90 -15.14 -18.16
CA TYR A 27 0.65 -14.40 -18.30
C TYR A 27 -0.19 -14.51 -17.02
N GLY A 28 -0.76 -13.39 -16.58
CA GLY A 28 -1.56 -13.30 -15.36
C GLY A 28 -0.77 -12.92 -14.10
N GLU A 29 0.56 -12.96 -14.13
CA GLU A 29 1.37 -12.46 -13.01
C GLU A 29 1.38 -10.92 -12.96
N GLN A 30 1.50 -10.34 -11.77
CA GLN A 30 1.66 -8.89 -11.62
C GLN A 30 2.84 -8.37 -12.43
N GLN A 31 3.95 -9.11 -12.46
CA GLN A 31 5.16 -8.74 -13.20
C GLN A 31 4.90 -8.69 -14.71
N TYR A 32 4.06 -9.59 -15.25
CA TYR A 32 3.69 -9.56 -16.66
C TYR A 32 3.10 -8.21 -17.05
N TYR A 33 2.07 -7.76 -16.33
CA TYR A 33 1.38 -6.49 -16.60
C TYR A 33 2.28 -5.27 -16.35
N GLU A 34 3.28 -5.38 -15.48
CA GLU A 34 4.29 -4.34 -15.31
C GLU A 34 5.24 -4.24 -16.50
N LEU A 35 5.86 -5.36 -16.88
CA LEU A 35 6.95 -5.35 -17.84
C LEU A 35 6.47 -4.95 -19.24
N ILE A 36 5.31 -5.44 -19.68
CA ILE A 36 4.75 -5.17 -21.03
C ILE A 36 4.47 -3.69 -21.31
N GLY A 37 4.36 -2.87 -20.26
CA GLY A 37 4.14 -1.42 -20.35
C GLY A 37 5.30 -0.56 -19.87
N LYS A 38 6.42 -1.18 -19.47
CA LYS A 38 7.59 -0.49 -18.90
C LYS A 38 8.81 -0.55 -19.81
N TYR A 39 9.00 -1.65 -20.54
CA TYR A 39 10.17 -1.83 -21.39
C TYR A 39 9.78 -1.95 -22.86
N ASP A 40 10.39 -1.11 -23.69
CA ASP A 40 10.16 -1.07 -25.14
C ASP A 40 10.46 -2.42 -25.84
N GLN A 41 11.28 -3.29 -25.25
CA GLN A 41 11.54 -4.64 -25.78
C GLN A 41 10.26 -5.50 -25.93
N PHE A 42 9.22 -5.21 -25.13
CA PHE A 42 7.94 -5.93 -25.19
C PHE A 42 6.89 -5.22 -26.06
N SER A 43 7.21 -4.03 -26.60
CA SER A 43 6.29 -3.23 -27.40
C SER A 43 5.81 -3.94 -28.68
N ARG A 44 6.63 -4.83 -29.24
CA ARG A 44 6.30 -5.61 -30.45
C ARG A 44 5.22 -6.66 -30.23
N GLY A 45 4.82 -6.92 -28.99
CA GLY A 45 3.69 -7.80 -28.67
C GLY A 45 2.32 -7.12 -28.70
N TRP A 46 2.26 -5.81 -28.95
CA TRP A 46 1.02 -5.04 -29.00
C TRP A 46 0.39 -5.08 -30.40
N ASP A 47 -0.94 -5.09 -30.46
CA ASP A 47 -1.71 -5.31 -31.70
C ASP A 47 -1.41 -4.31 -32.83
N ASP A 48 -0.98 -3.09 -32.49
CA ASP A 48 -0.68 -2.00 -33.42
C ASP A 48 0.82 -1.83 -33.69
N ALA A 49 1.66 -2.74 -33.20
CA ALA A 49 3.10 -2.67 -33.42
C ALA A 49 3.47 -2.99 -34.88
N ASP A 50 4.37 -2.20 -35.46
CA ASP A 50 4.95 -2.53 -36.77
C ASP A 50 6.04 -3.60 -36.60
N LEU A 51 5.76 -4.80 -37.12
CA LEU A 51 6.60 -5.99 -37.03
C LEU A 51 7.67 -6.09 -38.12
N ARG A 52 7.87 -5.05 -38.93
CA ARG A 52 9.00 -5.01 -39.87
C ARG A 52 10.32 -5.25 -39.14
N ALA A 53 11.23 -5.91 -39.85
CA ALA A 53 12.57 -6.21 -39.34
C ALA A 53 13.26 -4.89 -38.93
N LEU A 54 13.83 -4.88 -37.73
CA LEU A 54 14.65 -3.77 -37.26
C LEU A 54 15.84 -3.59 -38.19
N ALA A 55 16.12 -2.37 -38.63
CA ALA A 55 17.38 -2.09 -39.29
C ALA A 55 18.51 -2.16 -38.25
N GLN A 56 19.72 -2.48 -38.69
CA GLN A 56 20.90 -2.67 -37.81
C GLN A 56 21.30 -1.40 -37.00
N GLY A 57 20.60 -0.27 -37.17
CA GLY A 57 20.79 0.99 -36.44
C GLY A 57 19.66 1.36 -35.48
N ASP A 58 18.57 0.59 -35.38
CA ASP A 58 17.39 0.93 -34.57
C ASP A 58 17.53 0.51 -33.09
N LEU A 59 18.77 0.44 -32.59
CA LEU A 59 19.07 0.12 -31.19
C LEU A 59 19.39 1.41 -30.41
N PRO A 60 18.77 1.65 -29.23
CA PRO A 60 17.85 0.75 -28.52
C PRO A 60 16.47 0.65 -29.17
N ILE A 61 15.86 -0.53 -29.08
CA ILE A 61 14.49 -0.79 -29.57
C ILE A 61 13.56 0.24 -28.95
N LYS A 62 12.98 1.13 -29.76
CA LYS A 62 11.90 2.02 -29.35
C LYS A 62 10.56 1.43 -29.77
N SER A 63 9.56 1.58 -28.92
CA SER A 63 8.19 1.23 -29.29
C SER A 63 7.72 2.08 -30.47
N ASN A 64 7.09 1.42 -31.44
CA ASN A 64 6.32 2.04 -32.52
C ASN A 64 4.81 1.89 -32.31
N SER A 65 4.40 1.28 -31.19
CA SER A 65 3.01 1.01 -30.83
C SER A 65 2.43 2.17 -30.02
N ASN A 66 1.31 2.73 -30.49
CA ASN A 66 0.52 3.71 -29.78
C ASN A 66 -0.18 3.08 -28.56
N LEU A 67 -0.71 1.86 -28.70
CA LEU A 67 -1.34 1.13 -27.59
C LEU A 67 -0.36 0.90 -26.43
N PHE A 68 0.89 0.56 -26.72
CA PHE A 68 1.95 0.47 -25.72
C PHE A 68 2.10 1.78 -24.94
N TYR A 69 2.20 2.92 -25.63
CA TYR A 69 2.35 4.22 -24.96
C TYR A 69 1.10 4.62 -24.17
N GLN A 70 -0.10 4.32 -24.67
CA GLN A 70 -1.34 4.55 -23.93
C GLN A 70 -1.38 3.72 -22.65
N TYR A 71 -1.03 2.44 -22.73
CA TYR A 71 -0.96 1.57 -21.57
C TYR A 71 0.10 2.03 -20.57
N ALA A 72 1.30 2.39 -21.04
CA ALA A 72 2.37 2.94 -20.21
C ALA A 72 1.90 4.22 -19.46
N ALA A 73 1.18 5.11 -20.15
CA ALA A 73 0.63 6.32 -19.55
C ALA A 73 -0.46 6.02 -18.50
N MET A 74 -1.35 5.06 -18.78
CA MET A 74 -2.36 4.62 -17.79
C MET A 74 -1.70 4.02 -16.56
N ARG A 75 -0.65 3.20 -16.74
CA ARG A 75 0.12 2.63 -15.64
C ARG A 75 0.83 3.70 -14.81
N ALA A 76 1.45 4.69 -15.46
CA ALA A 76 2.07 5.82 -14.77
C ALA A 76 1.05 6.61 -13.93
N LYS A 77 -0.15 6.82 -14.48
CA LYS A 77 -1.26 7.47 -13.76
C LYS A 77 -1.73 6.64 -12.56
N ALA A 78 -1.86 5.32 -12.72
CA ALA A 78 -2.24 4.42 -11.63
C ALA A 78 -1.20 4.44 -10.49
N ASN A 79 0.10 4.41 -10.83
CA ASN A 79 1.18 4.52 -9.84
C ASN A 79 1.12 5.85 -9.08
N ASN A 80 0.91 6.97 -9.77
CA ASN A 80 0.76 8.27 -9.12
C ASN A 80 -0.42 8.29 -8.13
N TYR A 81 -1.57 7.70 -8.49
CA TYR A 81 -2.69 7.56 -7.55
C TYR A 81 -2.37 6.65 -6.37
N TYR A 82 -1.65 5.56 -6.60
CA TYR A 82 -1.20 4.67 -5.54
C TYR A 82 -0.26 5.40 -4.56
N ASP A 83 0.67 6.22 -5.05
CA ASP A 83 1.61 6.98 -4.22
C ASP A 83 0.88 8.03 -3.36
N VAL A 84 -0.08 8.75 -3.97
CA VAL A 84 -0.94 9.70 -3.25
C VAL A 84 -1.77 8.98 -2.19
N ALA A 85 -2.41 7.87 -2.55
CA ALA A 85 -3.22 7.10 -1.61
C ALA A 85 -2.38 6.57 -0.44
N SER A 86 -1.19 6.03 -0.71
CA SER A 86 -0.25 5.53 0.30
C SER A 86 0.19 6.65 1.27
N THR A 87 0.40 7.85 0.74
CA THR A 87 0.69 9.04 1.54
C THR A 87 -0.47 9.37 2.48
N TRP A 88 -1.70 9.39 1.99
CA TRP A 88 -2.88 9.67 2.80
C TRP A 88 -3.15 8.60 3.86
N VAL A 89 -2.98 7.32 3.53
CA VAL A 89 -3.07 6.23 4.51
C VAL A 89 -2.05 6.45 5.63
N SER A 90 -0.81 6.84 5.29
CA SER A 90 0.22 7.15 6.28
C SER A 90 -0.18 8.31 7.19
N VAL A 91 -0.74 9.38 6.62
CA VAL A 91 -1.27 10.53 7.39
C VAL A 91 -2.39 10.10 8.33
N VAL A 92 -3.33 9.27 7.85
CA VAL A 92 -4.43 8.74 8.66
C VAL A 92 -3.90 7.93 9.83
N VAL A 93 -2.92 7.06 9.63
CA VAL A 93 -2.31 6.25 10.70
C VAL A 93 -1.65 7.16 11.75
N VAL A 94 -0.87 8.16 11.32
CA VAL A 94 -0.25 9.12 12.25
C VAL A 94 -1.31 9.88 13.05
N ASN A 95 -2.37 10.34 12.39
CA ASN A 95 -3.48 11.00 13.08
C ASN A 95 -4.15 10.08 14.11
N HIS A 96 -4.36 8.80 13.80
CA HIS A 96 -4.92 7.84 14.76
C HIS A 96 -4.03 7.66 15.98
N ILE A 97 -2.71 7.58 15.82
CA ILE A 97 -1.78 7.45 16.95
C ILE A 97 -1.81 8.71 17.82
N VAL A 98 -1.74 9.89 17.22
CA VAL A 98 -1.81 11.17 17.94
C VAL A 98 -3.13 11.30 18.68
N SER A 99 -4.25 10.96 18.03
CA SER A 99 -5.59 10.98 18.63
C SER A 99 -5.72 10.01 19.79
N ALA A 100 -5.14 8.81 19.69
CA ALA A 100 -5.16 7.83 20.77
C ALA A 100 -4.37 8.31 22.00
N LEU A 101 -3.21 8.95 21.79
CA LEU A 101 -2.42 9.56 22.86
C LEU A 101 -3.17 10.72 23.52
N ASP A 102 -3.77 11.60 22.73
CA ASP A 102 -4.57 12.72 23.24
C ASP A 102 -5.79 12.22 24.03
N ALA A 103 -6.51 11.22 23.51
CA ALA A 103 -7.63 10.59 24.21
C ALA A 103 -7.19 9.96 25.55
N PHE A 104 -6.03 9.31 25.60
CA PHE A 104 -5.47 8.76 26.84
C PHE A 104 -5.14 9.86 27.86
N TRP A 105 -4.48 10.94 27.44
CA TRP A 105 -4.18 12.06 28.34
C TRP A 105 -5.43 12.80 28.81
N SER A 106 -6.37 13.04 27.90
CA SER A 106 -7.65 13.66 28.21
C SER A 106 -8.44 12.82 29.22
N ALA A 107 -8.60 11.52 28.96
CA ALA A 107 -9.30 10.60 29.86
C ALA A 107 -8.64 10.53 31.24
N THR A 108 -7.30 10.51 31.32
CA THR A 108 -6.60 10.50 32.61
C THR A 108 -6.70 11.82 33.37
N ARG A 109 -6.80 12.97 32.69
CA ARG A 109 -7.04 14.27 33.32
C ARG A 109 -8.48 14.44 33.78
N PHE A 110 -9.46 14.04 32.95
CA PHE A 110 -10.88 14.11 33.30
C PHE A 110 -11.29 13.05 34.35
N ASN A 111 -10.65 11.87 34.39
CA ASN A 111 -10.90 10.92 35.49
C ASN A 111 -10.36 11.39 36.85
N LYS A 112 -9.50 12.42 36.91
CA LYS A 112 -9.13 13.04 38.19
C LYS A 112 -10.21 13.96 38.75
N SER A 113 -11.15 14.47 37.94
CA SER A 113 -12.26 15.29 38.44
C SER A 113 -13.47 14.45 38.85
N LEU A 114 -13.50 13.16 38.49
CA LEU A 114 -14.54 12.21 38.86
C LEU A 114 -14.05 11.32 40.02
N HIS A 115 -14.38 11.69 41.25
CA HIS A 115 -14.10 10.89 42.44
C HIS A 115 -15.29 9.97 42.73
N ALA A 116 -15.10 8.66 42.58
CA ALA A 116 -16.08 7.66 42.98
C ALA A 116 -15.54 6.92 44.21
N ASP A 117 -16.18 7.13 45.36
CA ASP A 117 -15.89 6.44 46.61
C ASP A 117 -16.97 5.42 46.90
N VAL A 118 -16.59 4.17 47.16
CA VAL A 118 -17.48 3.11 47.62
C VAL A 118 -17.09 2.72 49.04
N LYS A 119 -18.02 2.89 49.99
CA LYS A 119 -17.81 2.51 51.39
C LYS A 119 -18.83 1.46 51.77
N MET A 120 -18.35 0.35 52.35
CA MET A 120 -19.21 -0.63 52.99
C MET A 120 -19.12 -0.41 54.50
N ARG A 121 -20.26 -0.13 55.12
CA ARG A 121 -20.35 0.03 56.57
C ARG A 121 -21.33 -0.98 57.14
N VAL A 122 -20.98 -1.50 58.30
CA VAL A 122 -21.82 -2.44 59.02
C VAL A 122 -22.65 -1.65 60.02
N GLN A 123 -23.98 -1.67 59.89
CA GLN A 123 -24.88 -0.88 60.73
C GLN A 123 -25.67 -1.82 61.66
N PRO A 124 -25.53 -1.69 63.00
CA PRO A 124 -26.37 -2.43 63.93
C PRO A 124 -27.79 -1.87 63.92
N THR A 125 -28.77 -2.75 63.78
CA THR A 125 -30.20 -2.42 63.84
C THR A 125 -30.88 -3.29 64.91
N PRO A 126 -32.09 -2.93 65.38
CA PRO A 126 -32.85 -3.73 66.35
C PRO A 126 -33.09 -5.19 65.93
N PHE A 127 -32.94 -5.50 64.64
CA PHE A 127 -33.15 -6.82 64.05
C PHE A 127 -31.85 -7.56 63.68
N GLY A 128 -30.68 -6.99 64.01
CA GLY A 128 -29.37 -7.59 63.73
C GLY A 128 -28.41 -6.66 62.98
N ILE A 129 -27.31 -7.25 62.52
CA ILE A 129 -26.23 -6.55 61.82
C ILE A 129 -26.51 -6.56 60.31
N VAL A 130 -26.63 -5.38 59.69
CA VAL A 130 -26.89 -5.25 58.25
C VAL A 130 -25.71 -4.55 57.57
N PRO A 131 -25.10 -5.14 56.52
CA PRO A 131 -24.12 -4.45 55.70
C PRO A 131 -24.83 -3.43 54.80
N VAL A 132 -24.39 -2.17 54.86
CA VAL A 132 -24.89 -1.09 54.01
C VAL A 132 -23.75 -0.65 53.09
N THR A 133 -24.01 -0.69 51.79
CA THR A 133 -23.06 -0.23 50.76
C THR A 133 -23.47 1.16 50.30
N GLU A 134 -22.56 2.12 50.40
CA GLU A 134 -22.77 3.49 49.95
C GLU A 134 -21.79 3.82 48.84
N ALA A 135 -22.33 4.27 47.70
CA ALA A 135 -21.56 4.80 46.60
C ALA A 135 -21.75 6.32 46.56
N LYS A 136 -20.66 7.07 46.58
CA LYS A 136 -20.67 8.53 46.45
C LYS A 136 -19.85 8.92 45.23
N ILE A 137 -20.49 9.65 44.31
CA ILE A 137 -19.84 10.20 43.12
C ILE A 137 -19.74 11.71 43.33
N GLN A 138 -18.53 12.25 43.26
CA GLN A 138 -18.25 13.68 43.33
C GLN A 138 -17.57 14.12 42.04
N TYR A 139 -18.09 15.20 41.46
CA TYR A 139 -17.52 15.86 40.30
C TYR A 139 -17.02 17.24 40.71
N THR A 140 -15.73 17.51 40.49
CA THR A 140 -15.09 18.78 40.85
C THR A 140 -14.80 19.59 39.59
N PHE A 141 -15.39 20.79 39.48
CA PHE A 141 -15.16 21.74 38.38
C PHE A 141 -13.92 22.61 38.64
#